data_AF-A0AAI9R5J5-F1
#
_entry.id   AF-A0AAI9R5J5-F1
#
_cell.length_a   1.000
_cell.length_b   1.000
_cell.length_c   1.000
_cell.angle_alpha   90.00
_cell.angle_beta   90.00
_cell.angle_gamma   90.00
#
_symmetry.space_group_name_H-M   'P 1'
#
loop_
_entity.id
_entity.type
_entity.pdbx_description
1 polymer ?
#
loop_
_entity_poly.entity_id
_entity_poly.type
_entity_poly.pdbx_seq_one_letter_code
_entity_poly.pdbx_strand_id
1 'polypeptide(L)'
;MAGADWRSIPTVLYPQEILDKAFSRASRQSDFVEDPDKYHRVRKQMDRMVQSAADVIDSTLLKWVDRWPSLNALSQFDQALIDAAVGNDEYRKSLGAIQWAAEQVRKIAGETQRKILRLRNIEGFHQARRHAYGRFSSILDQVSPQILWLGEARDILRHLPSLDPTEPCIVVAGSPNVGKSALITALSSGEPEVASYPFTTKQLHLGHFEHRRRAYQMVDTPGLLDRPMSERNRIELQAIAALEHTGDVLLFLVDSSEGTTTPLEQQEHLLEEVKQLMSERPMIVVHSKADLIDELPQGASTPISAETGQGLEELRSRLIEVIGADKVGDPLSLPEHWHRDE
;
A
#
# COMPACT_ATOMS: atom_id res chain seq x y z
N MET A 1 7.42 9.51 -7.85
CA MET A 1 6.59 9.20 -6.67
C MET A 1 7.16 7.93 -6.07
N ALA A 2 7.40 7.85 -4.77
CA ALA A 2 7.90 6.60 -4.17
C ALA A 2 6.74 5.60 -4.04
N GLY A 3 6.99 4.32 -4.33
CA GLY A 3 6.04 3.25 -4.01
C GLY A 3 5.77 3.21 -2.50
N ALA A 4 4.54 2.89 -2.12
CA ALA A 4 4.20 2.78 -0.71
C ALA A 4 4.77 1.49 -0.11
N ASP A 5 5.63 1.61 0.90
CA ASP A 5 6.04 0.47 1.73
C ASP A 5 4.99 0.23 2.82
N TRP A 6 3.96 -0.53 2.46
CA TRP A 6 2.87 -0.91 3.36
C TRP A 6 3.34 -1.72 4.58
N ARG A 7 4.50 -2.38 4.50
CA ARG A 7 5.03 -3.22 5.58
C ARG A 7 5.62 -2.40 6.73
N SER A 8 5.96 -1.13 6.46
CA SER A 8 6.56 -0.22 7.44
C SER A 8 5.56 0.42 8.41
N ILE A 9 4.24 0.20 8.22
CA ILE A 9 3.19 0.81 9.03
C ILE A 9 3.26 0.33 10.49
N PRO A 10 3.35 1.25 11.48
CA PRO A 10 3.51 0.90 12.89
C PRO A 10 2.28 0.18 13.45
N THR A 11 2.51 -0.73 14.40
CA THR A 11 1.42 -1.36 15.18
C THR A 11 0.59 -0.29 15.90
N VAL A 12 -0.72 -0.46 15.86
CA VAL A 12 -1.71 0.39 16.52
C VAL A 12 -2.07 -0.24 17.87
N LEU A 13 -2.12 0.58 18.92
CA LEU A 13 -2.49 0.16 20.27
C LEU A 13 -4.00 0.24 20.44
N TYR A 14 -4.57 -0.58 21.33
CA TYR A 14 -5.96 -0.44 21.73
C TYR A 14 -6.16 0.86 22.53
N PRO A 15 -7.35 1.50 22.46
CA PRO A 15 -7.62 2.76 23.16
C PRO A 15 -7.30 2.72 24.67
N GLN A 16 -7.64 1.62 25.34
CA GLN A 16 -7.34 1.45 26.76
C GLN A 16 -5.82 1.36 27.04
N GLU A 17 -5.05 0.71 26.18
CA GLU A 17 -3.59 0.62 26.33
C GLU A 17 -2.93 1.99 26.18
N ILE A 18 -3.46 2.86 25.31
CA ILE A 18 -3.00 4.25 25.17
C ILE A 18 -3.21 5.00 26.49
N LEU A 19 -4.41 4.89 27.07
CA LEU A 19 -4.74 5.52 28.36
C LEU A 19 -3.87 5.00 29.49
N ASP A 20 -3.73 3.69 29.61
CA ASP A 20 -2.93 3.06 30.66
C ASP A 20 -1.46 3.47 30.56
N LYS A 21 -0.91 3.47 29.34
CA LYS A 21 0.46 3.94 29.06
C LYS A 21 0.63 5.41 29.41
N ALA A 22 -0.31 6.27 29.02
CA ALA A 22 -0.27 7.71 29.28
C ALA A 22 -0.33 8.02 30.78
N PHE A 23 -1.32 7.47 31.48
CA PHE A 23 -1.52 7.74 32.90
C PHE A 23 -0.44 7.11 33.78
N SER A 24 0.03 5.92 33.44
CA SER A 24 1.15 5.28 34.16
C SER A 24 2.43 6.08 34.01
N ARG A 25 2.75 6.54 32.79
CA ARG A 25 3.94 7.39 32.55
C ARG A 25 3.82 8.74 33.26
N ALA A 26 2.65 9.36 33.23
CA ALA A 26 2.40 10.62 33.91
C ALA A 26 2.54 10.52 35.43
N SER A 27 2.06 9.42 36.04
CA SER A 27 2.23 9.17 37.47
C SER A 27 3.70 9.10 37.84
N ARG A 28 4.48 8.27 37.14
CA ARG A 28 5.93 8.14 37.37
C ARG A 28 6.66 9.48 37.20
N GLN A 29 6.31 10.26 36.18
CA GLN A 29 6.93 11.57 35.93
C GLN A 29 6.64 12.59 37.04
N SER A 30 5.52 12.45 37.77
CA SER A 30 5.17 13.34 38.88
C SER A 30 5.94 13.04 40.16
N ASP A 31 6.43 11.81 40.34
CA ASP A 31 7.21 11.40 41.52
C ASP A 31 8.57 12.11 41.57
N PHE A 32 9.11 12.51 40.41
CA PHE A 32 10.37 13.25 40.29
C PHE A 32 10.23 14.77 40.51
N VAL A 33 9.03 15.26 40.83
CA VAL A 33 8.80 16.70 41.04
C VAL A 33 9.15 17.07 42.48
N GLU A 34 10.21 17.87 42.63
CA GLU A 34 10.67 18.36 43.92
C GLU A 34 10.32 19.85 44.15
N ASP A 35 9.84 20.16 45.34
CA ASP A 35 9.64 21.53 45.84
C ASP A 35 9.57 21.52 47.37
N PRO A 36 10.27 22.41 48.10
CA PRO A 36 10.19 22.45 49.56
C PRO A 36 8.77 22.69 50.09
N ASP A 37 7.99 23.52 49.40
CA ASP A 37 6.63 23.87 49.79
C ASP A 37 5.62 22.83 49.24
N LYS A 38 4.80 22.26 50.14
CA LYS A 38 3.81 21.23 49.77
C LYS A 38 2.80 21.73 48.73
N TYR A 39 2.34 22.97 48.87
CA TYR A 39 1.34 23.55 47.96
C TYR A 39 1.93 23.71 46.55
N HIS A 40 3.15 24.24 46.43
CA HIS A 40 3.86 24.36 45.17
C HIS A 40 4.24 23.01 44.57
N ARG A 41 4.69 22.05 45.39
CA ARG A 41 4.98 20.67 44.95
C ARG A 41 3.76 20.03 44.30
N VAL A 42 2.62 20.01 45.01
CA VAL A 42 1.41 19.35 44.49
C VAL A 42 0.89 20.07 43.24
N ARG A 43 0.98 21.41 43.18
CA ARG A 43 0.63 22.16 41.97
C ARG A 43 1.47 21.70 40.77
N LYS A 44 2.80 21.66 40.93
CA LYS A 44 3.74 21.21 39.89
C LYS A 44 3.52 19.75 39.50
N GLN A 45 3.23 18.87 40.48
CA GLN A 45 2.92 17.46 40.23
C GLN A 45 1.67 17.30 39.37
N MET A 46 0.56 17.97 39.75
CA MET A 46 -0.70 17.86 38.99
C MET A 46 -0.55 18.44 37.58
N ASP A 47 0.16 19.56 37.42
CA ASP A 47 0.46 20.14 36.11
C ASP A 47 1.29 19.18 35.24
N ARG A 48 2.37 18.61 35.80
CA ARG A 48 3.23 17.63 35.14
C ARG A 48 2.48 16.37 34.73
N MET A 49 1.55 15.89 35.57
CA MET A 49 0.70 14.74 35.24
C MET A 49 -0.18 15.02 34.02
N VAL A 50 -0.88 16.16 33.99
CA VAL A 50 -1.75 16.54 32.86
C VAL A 50 -0.94 16.67 31.58
N GLN A 51 0.19 17.37 31.62
CA GLN A 51 1.04 17.56 30.44
C GLN A 51 1.62 16.24 29.94
N SER A 52 2.22 15.43 30.84
CA SER A 52 2.84 14.18 30.45
C SER A 52 1.83 13.16 29.91
N ALA A 53 0.58 13.14 30.42
CA ALA A 53 -0.45 12.27 29.88
C ALA A 53 -0.85 12.71 28.46
N ALA A 54 -1.06 14.02 28.28
CA ALA A 54 -1.43 14.59 26.98
C ALA A 54 -0.32 14.37 25.93
N ASP A 55 0.94 14.61 26.28
CA ASP A 55 2.08 14.40 25.38
C ASP A 55 2.18 12.95 24.89
N VAL A 56 1.91 11.97 25.77
CA VAL A 56 1.96 10.55 25.40
C VAL A 56 0.83 10.19 24.45
N ILE A 57 -0.39 10.67 24.70
CA ILE A 57 -1.53 10.43 23.82
C ILE A 57 -1.28 11.10 22.47
N ASP A 58 -1.01 12.40 22.46
CA ASP A 58 -0.77 13.22 21.27
C ASP A 58 0.34 12.65 20.40
N SER A 59 1.51 12.37 20.98
CA SER A 59 2.64 11.80 20.22
C SER A 59 2.37 10.38 19.71
N THR A 60 1.57 9.57 20.42
CA THR A 60 1.20 8.23 19.94
C THR A 60 0.27 8.33 18.74
N LEU A 61 -0.77 9.16 18.82
CA LEU A 61 -1.75 9.35 17.75
C LEU A 61 -1.14 10.01 16.52
N LEU A 62 -0.38 11.10 16.68
CA LEU A 62 0.25 11.80 15.56
C LEU A 62 1.32 10.97 14.87
N LYS A 63 2.09 10.17 15.62
CA LYS A 63 3.05 9.24 15.03
C LYS A 63 2.36 8.25 14.08
N TRP A 64 1.12 7.84 14.34
CA TRP A 64 0.37 7.02 13.40
C TRP A 64 0.00 7.84 12.16
N VAL A 65 -0.63 9.01 12.34
CA VAL A 65 -1.01 9.88 11.21
C VAL A 65 0.16 10.19 10.28
N ASP A 66 1.34 10.52 10.84
CA ASP A 66 2.53 10.87 10.08
C ASP A 66 3.16 9.69 9.33
N ARG A 67 2.99 8.46 9.83
CA ARG A 67 3.56 7.24 9.22
C ARG A 67 2.67 6.66 8.12
N TRP A 68 1.40 7.02 8.10
CA TRP A 68 0.48 6.57 7.08
C TRP A 68 0.61 7.46 5.84
N PRO A 69 0.79 6.88 4.64
CA PRO A 69 1.05 7.67 3.44
C PRO A 69 -0.16 8.52 3.05
N SER A 70 0.09 9.77 2.65
CA SER A 70 -0.99 10.61 2.12
C SER A 70 -1.50 10.04 0.80
N LEU A 71 -2.81 9.78 0.70
CA LEU A 71 -3.43 9.28 -0.54
C LEU A 71 -3.10 10.14 -1.75
N ASN A 72 -2.98 11.46 -1.57
CA ASN A 72 -2.70 12.39 -2.67
C ASN A 72 -1.25 12.30 -3.19
N ALA A 73 -0.34 11.69 -2.43
CA ALA A 73 1.05 11.48 -2.82
C ALA A 73 1.28 10.11 -3.47
N LEU A 74 0.26 9.24 -3.45
CA LEU A 74 0.34 7.87 -3.95
C LEU A 74 -0.02 7.81 -5.44
N SER A 75 0.50 6.76 -6.10
CA SER A 75 0.12 6.45 -7.48
C SER A 75 -1.38 6.17 -7.60
N GLN A 76 -1.94 6.30 -8.81
CA GLN A 76 -3.35 5.97 -9.04
C GLN A 76 -3.65 4.50 -8.74
N PHE A 77 -2.67 3.61 -8.97
CA PHE A 77 -2.75 2.20 -8.63
C PHE A 77 -2.82 1.95 -7.13
N ASP A 78 -1.90 2.54 -6.36
CA ASP A 78 -1.94 2.44 -4.90
C ASP A 78 -3.24 3.00 -4.32
N GLN A 79 -3.71 4.14 -4.84
CA GLN A 79 -4.99 4.72 -4.41
C GLN A 79 -6.18 3.81 -4.73
N ALA A 80 -6.18 3.14 -5.89
CA ALA A 80 -7.21 2.17 -6.26
C ALA A 80 -7.15 0.93 -5.35
N LEU A 81 -5.95 0.44 -5.03
CA LEU A 81 -5.76 -0.69 -4.09
C LEU A 81 -6.24 -0.37 -2.68
N ILE A 82 -6.00 0.84 -2.18
CA ILE A 82 -6.46 1.26 -0.85
C ILE A 82 -7.97 1.42 -0.84
N ASP A 83 -8.53 2.09 -1.85
CA ASP A 83 -9.99 2.23 -1.98
C ASP A 83 -10.68 0.88 -1.96
N ALA A 84 -10.04 -0.05 -2.66
CA ALA A 84 -10.47 -1.41 -2.78
C ALA A 84 -10.41 -2.21 -1.48
N ALA A 85 -9.28 -2.11 -0.76
CA ALA A 85 -9.00 -2.91 0.41
C ALA A 85 -9.72 -2.37 1.65
N VAL A 86 -9.70 -1.05 1.85
CA VAL A 86 -10.13 -0.41 3.10
C VAL A 86 -11.01 0.84 2.89
N GLY A 87 -11.14 1.33 1.65
CA GLY A 87 -11.94 2.49 1.30
C GLY A 87 -11.21 3.82 1.53
N ASN A 88 -11.09 4.65 0.49
CA ASN A 88 -10.36 5.91 0.58
C ASN A 88 -11.03 6.93 1.50
N ASP A 89 -12.36 6.92 1.56
CA ASP A 89 -13.12 7.82 2.42
C ASP A 89 -12.95 7.46 3.90
N GLU A 90 -13.02 6.17 4.23
CA GLU A 90 -12.83 5.70 5.62
C GLU A 90 -11.39 5.92 6.07
N TYR A 91 -10.42 5.72 5.17
CA TYR A 91 -9.01 6.06 5.37
C TYR A 91 -8.82 7.53 5.77
N ARG A 92 -9.36 8.46 4.98
CA ARG A 92 -9.23 9.90 5.27
C ARG A 92 -9.95 10.29 6.55
N LYS A 93 -11.18 9.80 6.76
CA LYS A 93 -11.99 10.11 7.95
C LYS A 93 -11.32 9.60 9.22
N SER A 94 -10.80 8.38 9.21
CA SER A 94 -10.16 7.76 10.37
C SER A 94 -8.89 8.50 10.78
N LEU A 95 -7.98 8.79 9.82
CA LEU A 95 -6.77 9.56 10.11
C LEU A 95 -7.11 10.98 10.58
N GLY A 96 -8.08 11.64 9.95
CA GLY A 96 -8.53 12.97 10.36
C GLY A 96 -9.13 13.01 11.77
N ALA A 97 -9.94 12.01 12.14
CA ALA A 97 -10.50 11.88 13.48
C ALA A 97 -9.41 11.66 14.54
N ILE A 98 -8.41 10.83 14.24
CA ILE A 98 -7.26 10.57 15.13
C ILE A 98 -6.41 11.83 15.31
N GLN A 99 -6.14 12.57 14.23
CA GLN A 99 -5.44 13.86 14.30
C GLN A 99 -6.23 14.86 15.16
N TRP A 100 -7.54 14.98 14.93
CA TRP A 100 -8.42 15.82 15.73
C TRP A 100 -8.37 15.47 17.21
N ALA A 101 -8.39 14.18 17.57
CA ALA A 101 -8.33 13.75 18.97
C ALA A 101 -7.01 14.18 19.63
N ALA A 102 -5.88 14.03 18.94
CA ALA A 102 -4.58 14.50 19.42
C ALA A 102 -4.59 16.01 19.71
N GLU A 103 -5.11 16.81 18.77
CA GLU A 103 -5.24 18.26 18.93
C GLU A 103 -6.16 18.66 20.10
N GLN A 104 -7.30 17.97 20.26
CA GLN A 104 -8.20 18.23 21.39
C GLN A 104 -7.55 17.92 22.72
N VAL A 105 -6.86 16.78 22.84
CA VAL A 105 -6.13 16.41 24.07
C VAL A 105 -5.09 17.48 24.41
N ARG A 106 -4.30 17.93 23.43
CA ARG A 106 -3.31 19.00 23.61
C ARG A 106 -3.94 20.31 24.05
N LYS A 107 -5.06 20.71 23.43
CA LYS A 107 -5.80 21.93 23.80
C LYS A 107 -6.29 21.90 25.25
N ILE A 108 -6.87 20.77 25.66
CA ILE A 108 -7.41 20.57 27.02
C ILE A 108 -6.31 20.58 28.07
N ALA A 109 -5.15 20.00 27.74
CA ALA A 109 -3.98 20.05 28.61
C ALA A 109 -3.59 21.50 28.87
N GLY A 110 -3.38 22.30 27.81
CA GLY A 110 -3.03 23.72 27.95
C GLY A 110 -4.07 24.56 28.68
N GLU A 111 -5.37 24.31 28.46
CA GLU A 111 -6.45 24.95 29.23
C GLU A 111 -6.40 24.59 30.72
N THR A 112 -6.17 23.32 31.02
CA THR A 112 -6.07 22.81 32.39
C THR A 112 -4.85 23.36 33.11
N GLN A 113 -3.69 23.41 32.46
CA GLN A 113 -2.47 24.01 33.04
C GLN A 113 -2.71 25.48 33.43
N ARG A 114 -3.28 26.28 32.51
CA ARG A 114 -3.67 27.67 32.81
C ARG A 114 -4.66 27.78 33.97
N LYS A 115 -5.58 26.82 34.09
CA LYS A 115 -6.53 26.75 35.21
C LYS A 115 -5.82 26.42 36.53
N ILE A 116 -4.92 25.43 36.55
CA ILE A 116 -4.14 25.03 37.73
C ILE A 116 -3.31 26.21 38.25
N LEU A 117 -2.69 27.00 37.37
CA LEU A 117 -1.92 28.18 37.76
C LEU A 117 -2.74 29.26 38.49
N ARG A 118 -4.05 29.36 38.20
CA ARG A 118 -4.96 30.35 38.81
C ARG A 118 -5.58 29.88 40.13
N LEU A 119 -5.58 28.57 40.40
CA LEU A 119 -6.19 27.99 41.58
C LEU A 119 -5.33 28.22 42.83
N ARG A 120 -5.99 28.44 43.97
CA ARG A 120 -5.35 28.78 45.26
C ARG A 120 -5.44 27.68 46.32
N ASN A 121 -5.91 26.49 45.96
CA ASN A 121 -6.07 25.37 46.89
C ASN A 121 -5.66 24.04 46.24
N ILE A 122 -5.20 23.09 47.07
CA ILE A 122 -4.70 21.78 46.64
C ILE A 122 -5.81 20.92 46.04
N GLU A 123 -7.00 20.94 46.65
CA GLU A 123 -8.14 20.15 46.18
C GLU A 123 -8.51 20.49 44.73
N GLY A 124 -8.49 21.78 44.40
CA GLY A 124 -8.76 22.28 43.06
C GLY A 124 -7.76 21.77 42.03
N PHE A 125 -6.48 21.58 42.39
CA PHE A 125 -5.50 20.98 41.48
C PHE A 125 -5.85 19.53 41.16
N HIS A 126 -6.21 18.74 42.17
CA HIS A 126 -6.63 17.34 41.98
C HIS A 126 -7.93 17.23 41.18
N GLN A 127 -8.91 18.10 41.46
CA GLN A 127 -10.15 18.16 40.69
C GLN A 127 -9.86 18.52 39.22
N ALA A 128 -9.07 19.57 38.96
CA ALA A 128 -8.69 19.97 37.61
C ALA A 128 -8.01 18.85 36.82
N ARG A 129 -7.04 18.15 37.43
CA ARG A 129 -6.40 16.98 36.84
C ARG A 129 -7.39 15.85 36.55
N ARG A 130 -8.27 15.51 37.50
CA ARG A 130 -9.29 14.45 37.32
C ARG A 130 -10.24 14.78 36.17
N HIS A 131 -10.68 16.04 36.06
CA HIS A 131 -11.51 16.49 34.96
C HIS A 131 -10.78 16.41 33.61
N ALA A 132 -9.50 16.79 33.55
CA ALA A 132 -8.71 16.66 32.32
C ALA A 132 -8.57 15.19 31.90
N TYR A 133 -8.25 14.29 32.83
CA TYR A 133 -8.11 12.86 32.54
C TYR A 133 -9.43 12.26 32.04
N GLY A 134 -10.56 12.59 32.69
CA GLY A 134 -11.87 12.14 32.23
C GLY A 134 -12.20 12.63 30.81
N ARG A 135 -11.79 13.86 30.46
CA ARG A 135 -11.94 14.37 29.10
C ARG A 135 -11.01 13.68 28.10
N PHE A 136 -9.78 13.36 28.48
CA PHE A 136 -8.87 12.61 27.61
C PHE A 136 -9.44 11.23 27.30
N SER A 137 -9.93 10.51 28.31
CA SER A 137 -10.63 9.23 28.13
C SER A 137 -11.84 9.40 27.22
N SER A 138 -12.71 10.37 27.49
CA SER A 138 -13.89 10.61 26.65
C SER A 138 -13.56 10.93 25.20
N ILE A 139 -12.45 11.61 24.90
CA ILE A 139 -12.03 11.88 23.51
C ILE A 139 -11.51 10.60 22.85
N LEU A 140 -10.67 9.84 23.55
CA LEU A 140 -10.18 8.56 23.05
C LEU A 140 -11.34 7.60 22.78
N ASP A 141 -12.32 7.54 23.68
CA ASP A 141 -13.53 6.74 23.52
C ASP A 141 -14.34 7.13 22.27
N GLN A 142 -14.40 8.43 21.95
CA GLN A 142 -15.08 8.92 20.75
C GLN A 142 -14.40 8.50 19.45
N VAL A 143 -13.07 8.35 19.45
CA VAL A 143 -12.30 7.92 18.28
C VAL A 143 -11.87 6.45 18.33
N SER A 144 -12.34 5.70 19.34
CA SER A 144 -12.07 4.27 19.48
C SER A 144 -12.40 3.47 18.21
N PRO A 145 -13.55 3.67 17.53
CA PRO A 145 -13.83 2.95 16.29
C PRO A 145 -12.77 3.16 15.22
N GLN A 146 -12.27 4.38 15.06
CA GLN A 146 -11.26 4.75 14.06
C GLN A 146 -9.88 4.19 14.43
N ILE A 147 -9.54 4.13 15.72
CA ILE A 147 -8.30 3.50 16.20
C ILE A 147 -8.33 2.00 15.92
N LEU A 148 -9.45 1.32 16.21
CA LEU A 148 -9.61 -0.11 15.92
C LEU A 148 -9.55 -0.38 14.42
N TRP A 149 -10.27 0.41 13.64
CA TRP A 149 -10.23 0.35 12.19
C TRP A 149 -8.80 0.54 11.65
N LEU A 150 -8.02 1.46 12.21
CA LEU A 150 -6.64 1.68 11.78
C LEU A 150 -5.77 0.43 11.99
N GLY A 151 -6.00 -0.30 13.09
CA GLY A 151 -5.35 -1.58 13.35
C GLY A 151 -5.73 -2.66 12.34
N GLU A 152 -7.03 -2.81 12.07
CA GLU A 152 -7.56 -3.78 11.08
C GLU A 152 -7.07 -3.45 9.66
N ALA A 153 -7.17 -2.19 9.26
CA ALA A 153 -6.72 -1.70 7.97
C ALA A 153 -5.23 -1.94 7.77
N ARG A 154 -4.39 -1.70 8.79
CA ARG A 154 -2.96 -2.03 8.73
C ARG A 154 -2.71 -3.50 8.41
N ASP A 155 -3.43 -4.40 9.06
CA ASP A 155 -3.23 -5.84 8.91
C ASP A 155 -3.65 -6.32 7.51
N ILE A 156 -4.57 -5.62 6.85
CA ILE A 156 -4.89 -5.81 5.43
C ILE A 156 -3.79 -5.22 4.54
N LEU A 157 -3.49 -3.93 4.71
CA LEU A 157 -2.61 -3.17 3.82
C LEU A 157 -1.19 -3.74 3.76
N ARG A 158 -0.65 -4.28 4.86
CA ARG A 158 0.72 -4.84 4.90
C ARG A 158 0.97 -6.03 3.95
N HIS A 159 -0.10 -6.63 3.40
CA HIS A 159 -0.05 -7.74 2.45
C HIS A 159 -0.29 -7.29 1.01
N LEU A 160 -0.58 -6.00 0.79
CA LEU A 160 -0.74 -5.47 -0.56
C LEU A 160 0.59 -5.46 -1.31
N PRO A 161 0.55 -5.64 -2.63
CA PRO A 161 1.73 -5.49 -3.47
C PRO A 161 2.27 -4.06 -3.36
N SER A 162 3.59 -3.93 -3.46
CA SER A 162 4.27 -2.64 -3.64
C SER A 162 4.85 -2.63 -5.05
N LEU A 163 4.37 -1.72 -5.90
CA LEU A 163 4.95 -1.45 -7.22
C LEU A 163 5.70 -0.13 -7.15
N ASP A 164 6.88 -0.07 -7.74
CA ASP A 164 7.57 1.20 -7.93
C ASP A 164 7.02 1.87 -9.19
N PRO A 165 6.34 3.03 -9.10
CA PRO A 165 5.80 3.70 -10.27
C PRO A 165 6.87 4.35 -11.15
N THR A 166 8.15 4.33 -10.74
CA THR A 166 9.27 4.85 -11.54
C THR A 166 9.93 3.76 -12.39
N GLU A 167 9.71 2.49 -12.05
CA GLU A 167 10.27 1.36 -12.78
C GLU A 167 9.28 0.82 -13.81
N PRO A 168 9.76 0.39 -15.00
CA PRO A 168 8.89 -0.13 -16.03
C PRO A 168 8.08 -1.34 -15.60
N CYS A 169 6.77 -1.26 -15.80
CA CYS A 169 5.82 -2.28 -15.37
C CYS A 169 5.25 -3.06 -16.57
N ILE A 170 5.39 -4.38 -16.51
CA ILE A 170 4.84 -5.34 -17.47
C ILE A 170 3.62 -5.98 -16.82
N VAL A 171 2.44 -5.72 -17.37
CA VAL A 171 1.19 -6.34 -16.89
C VAL A 171 0.98 -7.65 -17.64
N VAL A 172 0.84 -8.76 -16.92
CA VAL A 172 0.69 -10.09 -17.52
C VAL A 172 -0.77 -10.54 -17.45
N ALA A 173 -1.41 -10.66 -18.61
CA ALA A 173 -2.80 -11.01 -18.80
C ALA A 173 -2.98 -12.31 -19.59
N GLY A 174 -4.20 -12.84 -19.61
CA GLY A 174 -4.56 -14.08 -20.29
C GLY A 174 -5.45 -14.97 -19.43
N SER A 175 -6.06 -15.97 -20.03
CA SER A 175 -7.00 -16.88 -19.34
C SER A 175 -6.36 -17.66 -18.17
N PRO A 176 -7.15 -18.32 -17.31
CA PRO A 176 -6.60 -19.13 -16.23
C PRO A 176 -5.75 -20.28 -16.79
N ASN A 177 -4.69 -20.67 -16.07
CA ASN A 177 -3.82 -21.81 -16.40
C ASN A 177 -3.02 -21.75 -17.72
N VAL A 178 -3.00 -20.59 -18.42
CA VAL A 178 -2.14 -20.37 -19.60
C VAL A 178 -0.65 -20.20 -19.25
N GLY A 179 -0.28 -20.27 -17.97
CA GLY A 179 1.13 -20.21 -17.55
C GLY A 179 1.67 -18.81 -17.21
N LYS A 180 0.80 -17.84 -16.89
CA LYS A 180 1.19 -16.47 -16.46
C LYS A 180 2.23 -16.48 -15.33
N SER A 181 1.92 -17.12 -14.21
CA SER A 181 2.80 -17.13 -13.05
C SER A 181 4.09 -17.91 -13.32
N ALA A 182 4.04 -18.97 -14.15
CA ALA A 182 5.24 -19.71 -14.59
C ALA A 182 6.16 -18.83 -15.43
N LEU A 183 5.60 -18.03 -16.35
CA LEU A 183 6.37 -17.06 -17.13
C LEU A 183 7.03 -16.00 -16.24
N ILE A 184 6.28 -15.45 -15.28
CA ILE A 184 6.82 -14.45 -14.33
C ILE A 184 8.00 -15.04 -13.57
N THR A 185 7.87 -16.26 -13.05
CA THR A 185 8.97 -16.97 -12.37
C THR A 185 10.17 -17.16 -13.30
N ALA A 186 9.95 -17.60 -14.53
CA ALA A 186 11.03 -17.90 -15.48
C ALA A 186 11.79 -16.65 -15.95
N LEU A 187 11.10 -15.50 -16.08
CA LEU A 187 11.73 -14.24 -16.48
C LEU A 187 12.39 -13.50 -15.31
N SER A 188 11.95 -13.76 -14.07
CA SER A 188 12.45 -13.11 -12.87
C SER A 188 13.87 -13.54 -12.54
N SER A 189 14.68 -12.59 -12.05
CA SER A 189 16.05 -12.86 -11.59
C SER A 189 16.10 -13.54 -10.22
N GLY A 190 15.01 -13.52 -9.46
CA GLY A 190 14.88 -14.16 -8.14
C GLY A 190 13.48 -14.73 -7.94
N GLU A 191 13.19 -15.20 -6.72
CA GLU A 191 11.85 -15.70 -6.38
C GLU A 191 10.82 -14.57 -6.47
N PRO A 192 9.74 -14.74 -7.25
CA PRO A 192 8.67 -13.74 -7.33
C PRO A 192 8.04 -13.50 -5.95
N GLU A 193 7.76 -12.25 -5.65
CA GLU A 193 6.98 -11.90 -4.47
C GLU A 193 5.52 -12.32 -4.67
N VAL A 194 4.93 -12.88 -3.63
CA VAL A 194 3.53 -13.30 -3.63
C VAL A 194 2.75 -12.38 -2.69
N ALA A 195 1.83 -11.61 -3.26
CA ALA A 195 1.08 -10.58 -2.53
C ALA A 195 -0.44 -10.83 -2.63
N SER A 196 -1.19 -10.31 -1.65
CA SER A 196 -2.64 -10.35 -1.70
C SER A 196 -3.16 -9.20 -2.56
N TYR A 197 -3.99 -9.51 -3.55
CA TYR A 197 -4.66 -8.50 -4.35
C TYR A 197 -6.15 -8.42 -3.97
N PRO A 198 -6.68 -7.23 -3.61
CA PRO A 198 -8.08 -7.05 -3.29
C PRO A 198 -9.00 -7.63 -4.39
N PHE A 199 -10.14 -8.20 -4.01
CA PHE A 199 -11.13 -8.86 -4.91
C PHE A 199 -10.77 -10.22 -5.46
N THR A 200 -9.53 -10.66 -5.27
CA THR A 200 -9.08 -11.95 -5.78
C THR A 200 -8.85 -12.88 -4.59
N THR A 201 -9.34 -14.11 -4.68
CA THR A 201 -8.95 -15.17 -3.73
C THR A 201 -7.57 -15.75 -4.07
N LYS A 202 -7.04 -15.36 -5.23
CA LYS A 202 -5.72 -15.77 -5.72
C LYS A 202 -4.68 -14.77 -5.25
N GLN A 203 -3.45 -15.24 -5.13
CA GLN A 203 -2.33 -14.36 -4.84
C GLN A 203 -1.75 -13.84 -6.15
N LEU A 204 -1.29 -12.59 -6.11
CA LEU A 204 -0.63 -11.95 -7.22
C LEU A 204 0.86 -12.28 -7.15
N HIS A 205 1.43 -12.63 -8.31
CA HIS A 205 2.87 -12.84 -8.45
C HIS A 205 3.52 -11.56 -9.00
N LEU A 206 4.49 -11.04 -8.26
CA LEU A 206 5.34 -9.92 -8.64
C LEU A 206 6.73 -10.43 -8.97
N GLY A 207 7.07 -10.40 -10.25
CA GLY A 207 8.40 -10.73 -10.72
C GLY A 207 9.25 -9.49 -10.93
N HIS A 208 10.56 -9.64 -10.83
CA HIS A 208 11.51 -8.57 -11.13
C HIS A 208 12.68 -9.12 -11.93
N PHE A 209 13.15 -8.35 -12.90
CA PHE A 209 14.42 -8.61 -13.56
C PHE A 209 15.16 -7.31 -13.84
N GLU A 210 16.48 -7.39 -14.00
CA GLU A 210 17.29 -6.24 -14.35
C GLU A 210 17.77 -6.31 -15.80
N HIS A 211 17.75 -5.17 -16.48
CA HIS A 211 18.45 -4.98 -17.75
C HIS A 211 19.21 -3.66 -17.72
N ARG A 212 20.51 -3.68 -18.03
CA ARG A 212 21.38 -2.49 -18.06
C ARG A 212 21.27 -1.63 -16.78
N ARG A 213 21.19 -2.27 -15.61
CA ARG A 213 21.07 -1.64 -14.28
C ARG A 213 19.75 -0.91 -14.04
N ARG A 214 18.74 -1.16 -14.87
CA ARG A 214 17.35 -0.74 -14.66
C ARG A 214 16.51 -1.93 -14.24
N ALA A 215 15.69 -1.77 -13.22
CA ALA A 215 14.77 -2.81 -12.78
C ALA A 215 13.52 -2.78 -13.65
N TYR A 216 12.98 -3.96 -13.93
CA TYR A 216 11.69 -4.14 -14.60
C TYR A 216 10.82 -4.97 -13.66
N GLN A 217 9.58 -4.57 -13.49
CA GLN A 217 8.61 -5.26 -12.65
C GLN A 217 7.54 -5.93 -13.53
N MET A 218 7.14 -7.13 -13.16
CA MET A 218 6.10 -7.91 -13.83
C MET A 218 4.98 -8.19 -12.83
N VAL A 219 3.75 -7.88 -13.20
CA VAL A 219 2.58 -8.05 -12.34
C VAL A 219 1.59 -9.03 -12.97
N ASP A 220 1.31 -10.14 -12.28
CA ASP A 220 0.22 -11.05 -12.64
C ASP A 220 -1.12 -10.36 -12.36
N THR A 221 -2.15 -10.64 -13.15
CA THR A 221 -3.49 -10.07 -12.94
C THR A 221 -4.55 -11.16 -12.76
N PRO A 222 -4.39 -12.10 -11.79
CA PRO A 222 -5.32 -13.19 -11.60
C PRO A 222 -6.68 -12.64 -11.15
N GLY A 223 -7.78 -13.16 -11.70
CA GLY A 223 -9.14 -12.64 -11.47
C GLY A 223 -9.46 -11.29 -12.15
N LEU A 224 -8.43 -10.56 -12.59
CA LEU A 224 -8.54 -9.21 -13.14
C LEU A 224 -8.32 -9.09 -14.63
N LEU A 225 -7.55 -9.94 -15.31
CA LEU A 225 -7.46 -9.94 -16.79
C LEU A 225 -7.45 -11.38 -17.31
N ASP A 226 -8.20 -12.26 -16.64
CA ASP A 226 -8.27 -13.69 -16.95
C ASP A 226 -9.70 -14.22 -17.20
N ARG A 227 -10.72 -13.36 -17.13
CA ARG A 227 -12.14 -13.70 -17.40
C ARG A 227 -12.89 -12.54 -18.06
N PRO A 228 -14.08 -12.76 -18.66
CA PRO A 228 -14.83 -11.70 -19.34
C PRO A 228 -15.09 -10.47 -18.44
N MET A 229 -15.08 -9.28 -19.04
CA MET A 229 -15.27 -8.01 -18.33
C MET A 229 -16.65 -7.87 -17.69
N SER A 230 -17.67 -8.45 -18.31
CA SER A 230 -19.07 -8.39 -17.85
C SER A 230 -19.32 -9.09 -16.51
N GLU A 231 -18.41 -9.98 -16.09
CA GLU A 231 -18.50 -10.73 -14.84
C GLU A 231 -17.90 -9.97 -13.64
N ARG A 232 -17.40 -8.76 -13.85
CA ARG A 232 -16.61 -8.02 -12.85
C ARG A 232 -17.43 -6.95 -12.16
N ASN A 233 -17.15 -6.78 -10.87
CA ASN A 233 -17.74 -5.70 -10.09
C ASN A 233 -17.03 -4.36 -10.38
N ARG A 234 -17.66 -3.26 -9.93
CA ARG A 234 -17.14 -1.90 -10.16
C ARG A 234 -15.72 -1.70 -9.61
N ILE A 235 -15.37 -2.37 -8.52
CA ILE A 235 -14.09 -2.17 -7.86
C ILE A 235 -12.97 -2.94 -8.57
N GLU A 236 -13.27 -4.12 -9.10
CA GLU A 236 -12.37 -4.85 -10.01
C GLU A 236 -12.08 -4.02 -11.27
N LEU A 237 -13.11 -3.41 -11.88
CA LEU A 237 -12.96 -2.52 -13.04
C LEU A 237 -12.07 -1.30 -12.74
N GLN A 238 -12.21 -0.70 -11.56
CA GLN A 238 -11.34 0.39 -11.11
C GLN A 238 -9.89 -0.07 -10.94
N ALA A 239 -9.68 -1.28 -10.41
CA ALA A 239 -8.35 -1.87 -10.25
C ALA A 239 -7.67 -2.11 -11.61
N ILE A 240 -8.44 -2.54 -12.61
CA ILE A 240 -7.96 -2.72 -13.99
C ILE A 240 -7.60 -1.39 -14.65
N ALA A 241 -8.47 -0.37 -14.50
CA ALA A 241 -8.17 0.97 -14.99
C ALA A 241 -6.89 1.52 -14.35
N ALA A 242 -6.63 1.20 -13.08
CA ALA A 242 -5.40 1.62 -12.42
C ALA A 242 -4.14 0.87 -12.93
N LEU A 243 -4.28 -0.41 -13.29
CA LEU A 243 -3.24 -1.17 -13.99
C LEU A 243 -2.92 -0.57 -15.37
N GLU A 244 -3.91 -0.02 -16.08
CA GLU A 244 -3.69 0.69 -17.34
C GLU A 244 -2.79 1.91 -17.19
N HIS A 245 -2.89 2.62 -16.07
CA HIS A 245 -2.06 3.80 -15.80
C HIS A 245 -0.64 3.43 -15.34
N THR A 246 -0.47 2.21 -14.83
CA THR A 246 0.83 1.74 -14.28
C THR A 246 1.61 0.90 -15.27
N GLY A 247 0.94 0.11 -16.11
CA GLY A 247 1.59 -0.79 -17.08
C GLY A 247 2.15 -0.03 -18.27
N ASP A 248 3.44 -0.18 -18.54
CA ASP A 248 4.09 0.33 -19.74
C ASP A 248 3.84 -0.56 -20.96
N VAL A 249 3.69 -1.86 -20.72
CA VAL A 249 3.36 -2.85 -21.75
C VAL A 249 2.44 -3.92 -21.17
N LEU A 250 1.51 -4.37 -21.99
CA LEU A 250 0.63 -5.49 -21.68
C LEU A 250 1.14 -6.74 -22.38
N LEU A 251 1.32 -7.81 -21.64
CA LEU A 251 1.74 -9.11 -22.12
C LEU A 251 0.57 -10.09 -22.02
N PHE A 252 -0.02 -10.47 -23.14
CA PHE A 252 -1.17 -11.38 -23.17
C PHE A 252 -0.74 -12.78 -23.58
N LEU A 253 -0.98 -13.76 -22.71
CA LEU A 253 -0.64 -15.17 -22.96
C LEU A 253 -1.83 -15.92 -23.54
N VAL A 254 -1.55 -16.67 -24.59
CA VAL A 254 -2.46 -17.62 -25.23
C VAL A 254 -1.89 -19.03 -25.07
N ASP A 255 -2.73 -20.00 -24.74
CA ASP A 255 -2.37 -21.42 -24.68
C ASP A 255 -3.16 -22.17 -25.77
N SER A 256 -2.46 -22.59 -26.81
CA SER A 256 -3.03 -23.34 -27.95
C SER A 256 -2.82 -24.85 -27.82
N SER A 257 -2.32 -25.34 -26.68
CA SER A 257 -2.15 -26.79 -26.46
C SER A 257 -3.49 -27.50 -26.33
N GLU A 258 -3.56 -28.76 -26.75
CA GLU A 258 -4.81 -29.55 -26.71
C GLU A 258 -5.36 -29.74 -25.28
N GLY A 259 -4.51 -29.60 -24.25
CA GLY A 259 -4.87 -29.75 -22.84
C GLY A 259 -5.30 -28.48 -22.11
N THR A 260 -5.47 -27.35 -22.81
CA THR A 260 -5.86 -26.09 -22.17
C THR A 260 -7.24 -26.18 -21.51
N THR A 261 -7.37 -25.58 -20.33
CA THR A 261 -8.67 -25.51 -19.61
C THR A 261 -9.64 -24.53 -20.22
N THR A 262 -9.16 -23.59 -21.04
CA THR A 262 -9.98 -22.54 -21.65
C THR A 262 -9.88 -22.65 -23.17
N PRO A 263 -10.99 -22.90 -23.89
CA PRO A 263 -10.99 -23.00 -25.36
C PRO A 263 -10.37 -21.78 -26.03
N LEU A 264 -9.65 -21.97 -27.14
CA LEU A 264 -8.94 -20.91 -27.85
C LEU A 264 -9.86 -19.73 -28.22
N GLU A 265 -11.07 -20.00 -28.70
CA GLU A 265 -12.07 -18.97 -29.03
C GLU A 265 -12.41 -18.06 -27.83
N GLN A 266 -12.47 -18.61 -26.61
CA GLN A 266 -12.70 -17.81 -25.40
C GLN A 266 -11.47 -16.97 -25.02
N GLN A 267 -10.26 -17.50 -25.25
CA GLN A 267 -9.02 -16.76 -25.04
C GLN A 267 -8.93 -15.58 -26.03
N GLU A 268 -9.31 -15.79 -27.28
CA GLU A 268 -9.35 -14.75 -28.33
C GLU A 268 -10.41 -13.67 -28.02
N HIS A 269 -11.59 -14.06 -27.52
CA HIS A 269 -12.59 -13.08 -27.08
C HIS A 269 -12.07 -12.22 -25.93
N LEU A 270 -11.42 -12.84 -24.93
CA LEU A 270 -10.80 -12.12 -23.83
C LEU A 270 -9.67 -11.20 -24.31
N LEU A 271 -8.85 -11.64 -25.27
CA LEU A 271 -7.80 -10.84 -25.87
C LEU A 271 -8.37 -9.55 -26.49
N GLU A 272 -9.44 -9.66 -27.28
CA GLU A 272 -10.08 -8.50 -27.89
C GLU A 272 -10.71 -7.55 -26.86
N GLU A 273 -11.36 -8.08 -25.81
CA GLU A 273 -11.87 -7.26 -24.70
C GLU A 273 -10.75 -6.47 -24.01
N VAL A 274 -9.64 -7.14 -23.67
CA VAL A 274 -8.50 -6.51 -22.99
C VAL A 274 -7.81 -5.49 -23.90
N LYS A 275 -7.70 -5.77 -25.20
CA LYS A 275 -7.10 -4.88 -26.20
C LYS A 275 -7.89 -3.58 -26.35
N GLN A 276 -9.22 -3.66 -26.32
CA GLN A 276 -10.08 -2.49 -26.34
C GLN A 276 -9.95 -1.66 -25.06
N LEU A 277 -9.86 -2.34 -23.90
CA LEU A 277 -9.77 -1.67 -22.62
C LEU A 277 -8.43 -0.96 -22.41
N MET A 278 -7.32 -1.55 -22.86
CA MET A 278 -5.96 -1.04 -22.68
C MET A 278 -5.38 -0.48 -23.98
N SER A 279 -6.22 0.19 -24.77
CA SER A 279 -5.89 0.63 -26.13
C SER A 279 -4.74 1.65 -26.23
N GLU A 280 -4.47 2.37 -25.13
CA GLU A 280 -3.38 3.35 -25.03
C GLU A 280 -2.02 2.69 -24.70
N ARG A 281 -1.99 1.38 -24.45
CA ARG A 281 -0.77 0.64 -24.10
C ARG A 281 -0.35 -0.33 -25.19
N PRO A 282 0.96 -0.46 -25.48
CA PRO A 282 1.43 -1.48 -26.39
C PRO A 282 1.12 -2.86 -25.80
N MET A 283 0.60 -3.75 -26.66
CA MET A 283 0.28 -5.13 -26.28
C MET A 283 1.16 -6.10 -27.08
N ILE A 284 1.74 -7.07 -26.38
CA ILE A 284 2.45 -8.20 -26.97
C ILE A 284 1.64 -9.47 -26.69
N VAL A 285 1.27 -10.17 -27.74
CA VAL A 285 0.61 -11.48 -27.63
C VAL A 285 1.68 -12.57 -27.74
N VAL A 286 1.62 -13.54 -26.82
CA VAL A 286 2.59 -14.62 -26.66
C VAL A 286 1.90 -15.96 -26.60
N HIS A 287 2.42 -16.93 -27.36
CA HIS A 287 1.92 -18.30 -27.33
C HIS A 287 2.74 -19.12 -26.32
N SER A 288 2.11 -19.41 -25.20
CA SER A 288 2.67 -20.18 -24.08
C SER A 288 2.71 -21.68 -24.38
N LYS A 289 3.46 -22.43 -23.56
CA LYS A 289 3.57 -23.90 -23.61
C LYS A 289 3.93 -24.44 -25.00
N ALA A 290 4.84 -23.76 -25.69
CA ALA A 290 5.27 -24.12 -27.04
C ALA A 290 5.90 -25.53 -27.11
N ASP A 291 6.39 -26.06 -25.98
CA ASP A 291 6.87 -27.44 -25.84
C ASP A 291 5.77 -28.51 -26.03
N LEU A 292 4.49 -28.12 -25.94
CA LEU A 292 3.32 -28.99 -26.09
C LEU A 292 2.56 -28.73 -27.40
N ILE A 293 3.06 -27.86 -28.28
CA ILE A 293 2.39 -27.44 -29.50
C ILE A 293 3.18 -27.95 -30.70
N ASP A 294 2.58 -28.85 -31.48
CA ASP A 294 3.21 -29.41 -32.69
C ASP A 294 3.21 -28.41 -33.86
N GLU A 295 2.11 -27.69 -34.06
CA GLU A 295 1.98 -26.66 -35.09
C GLU A 295 1.42 -25.37 -34.50
N LEU A 296 2.17 -24.27 -34.67
CA LEU A 296 1.71 -22.95 -34.23
C LEU A 296 0.57 -22.46 -35.13
N PRO A 297 -0.48 -21.83 -34.55
CA PRO A 297 -1.52 -21.18 -35.33
C PRO A 297 -0.96 -20.18 -36.34
N GLN A 298 -1.58 -20.06 -37.51
CA GLN A 298 -1.16 -19.07 -38.51
C GLN A 298 -1.25 -17.65 -37.93
N GLY A 299 -0.14 -16.90 -37.98
CA GLY A 299 -0.04 -15.55 -37.43
C GLY A 299 0.37 -15.51 -35.95
N ALA A 300 0.55 -16.66 -35.29
CA ALA A 300 1.12 -16.73 -33.95
C ALA A 300 2.54 -16.15 -33.94
N SER A 301 2.76 -15.14 -33.09
CA SER A 301 4.08 -14.53 -32.89
C SER A 301 4.60 -14.87 -31.51
N THR A 302 5.92 -15.11 -31.37
CA THR A 302 6.59 -15.34 -30.07
C THR A 302 6.10 -16.60 -29.33
N PRO A 303 6.38 -17.81 -29.85
CA PRO A 303 6.18 -19.04 -29.10
C PRO A 303 7.19 -19.12 -27.95
N ILE A 304 6.71 -19.42 -26.74
CA ILE A 304 7.55 -19.58 -25.56
C ILE A 304 7.23 -20.85 -24.79
N SER A 305 8.21 -21.34 -24.04
CA SER A 305 8.01 -22.32 -22.99
C SER A 305 8.72 -21.86 -21.72
N ALA A 306 7.94 -21.65 -20.66
CA ALA A 306 8.49 -21.34 -19.35
C ALA A 306 9.23 -22.54 -18.72
N GLU A 307 8.90 -23.77 -19.13
CA GLU A 307 9.51 -25.00 -18.64
C GLU A 307 10.88 -25.25 -19.30
N THR A 308 10.97 -25.12 -20.63
CA THR A 308 12.21 -25.40 -21.37
C THR A 308 13.10 -24.17 -21.56
N GLY A 309 12.55 -22.98 -21.33
CA GLY A 309 13.22 -21.69 -21.57
C GLY A 309 13.17 -21.21 -23.03
N GLN A 310 12.51 -21.98 -23.93
CA GLN A 310 12.37 -21.60 -25.33
C GLN A 310 11.70 -20.23 -25.47
N GLY A 311 12.28 -19.35 -26.30
CA GLY A 311 11.71 -18.05 -26.66
C GLY A 311 11.73 -16.97 -25.57
N LEU A 312 12.13 -17.30 -24.33
CA LEU A 312 12.09 -16.36 -23.21
C LEU A 312 13.04 -15.16 -23.39
N GLU A 313 14.25 -15.39 -23.92
CA GLU A 313 15.23 -14.31 -24.09
C GLU A 313 14.86 -13.36 -25.25
N GLU A 314 14.26 -13.90 -26.30
CA GLU A 314 13.69 -13.11 -27.40
C GLU A 314 12.52 -12.26 -26.89
N LEU A 315 11.62 -12.86 -26.09
CA LEU A 315 10.52 -12.14 -25.45
C LEU A 315 11.04 -11.04 -24.53
N ARG A 316 12.05 -11.32 -23.69
CA ARG A 316 12.68 -10.34 -22.80
C ARG A 316 13.21 -9.15 -23.61
N SER A 317 13.96 -9.43 -24.68
CA SER A 317 14.53 -8.39 -25.56
C SER A 317 13.43 -7.54 -26.20
N ARG A 318 12.35 -8.16 -26.68
CA ARG A 318 11.19 -7.48 -27.27
C ARG A 318 10.46 -6.60 -26.25
N LEU A 319 10.26 -7.07 -25.03
CA LEU A 319 9.66 -6.29 -23.94
C LEU A 319 10.47 -5.01 -23.67
N ILE A 320 11.79 -5.15 -23.53
CA ILE A 320 12.70 -4.02 -23.29
C ILE A 320 12.63 -3.00 -24.44
N GLU A 321 12.63 -3.48 -25.69
CA GLU A 321 12.57 -2.63 -26.88
C GLU A 321 11.25 -1.86 -26.98
N VAL A 322 10.12 -2.53 -26.73
CA VAL A 322 8.77 -1.95 -26.80
C VAL A 322 8.56 -0.92 -25.70
N ILE A 323 8.95 -1.23 -24.47
CA ILE A 323 8.93 -0.26 -23.36
C ILE A 323 9.83 0.93 -23.72
N GLY A 324 10.98 0.67 -24.37
CA GLY A 324 11.88 1.72 -24.85
C GLY A 324 12.47 2.55 -23.71
N ALA A 325 12.49 2.01 -22.50
CA ALA A 325 12.95 2.68 -21.28
C ALA A 325 14.40 3.20 -21.40
N ASP A 326 15.23 2.50 -22.16
CA ASP A 326 16.64 2.85 -22.39
C ASP A 326 16.85 3.87 -23.53
N LYS A 327 15.78 4.34 -24.20
CA LYS A 327 15.90 5.35 -25.25
C LYS A 327 16.15 6.72 -24.61
N VAL A 328 17.41 7.12 -24.60
CA VAL A 328 17.83 8.46 -24.19
C VAL A 328 17.35 9.48 -25.23
N GLY A 329 16.25 10.19 -24.93
CA GLY A 329 15.69 11.21 -25.81
C GLY A 329 16.52 12.50 -25.88
N ASP A 330 17.27 12.80 -24.82
CA ASP A 330 18.24 13.90 -24.76
C ASP A 330 19.49 13.40 -24.00
N PRO A 331 20.66 13.27 -24.66
CA PRO A 331 21.92 12.84 -24.05
C PRO A 331 22.39 13.70 -22.88
N LEU A 332 21.86 14.93 -22.74
CA LEU A 332 22.23 15.87 -21.69
C LEU A 332 21.32 15.79 -20.45
N SER A 333 20.16 15.14 -20.55
CA SER A 333 19.22 14.91 -19.44
C SER A 333 19.16 13.43 -19.09
N LEU A 334 20.21 12.95 -18.42
CA LEU A 334 20.13 11.66 -17.75
C LEU A 334 19.09 11.75 -16.61
N PRO A 335 18.21 10.75 -16.42
CA PRO A 335 17.35 10.65 -15.24
C PRO A 335 18.18 10.77 -13.96
N GLU A 336 17.62 11.33 -12.88
CA GLU A 336 18.35 11.60 -11.62
C GLU A 336 19.05 10.36 -11.01
N HIS A 337 18.66 9.16 -11.43
CA HIS A 337 19.16 7.88 -10.93
C HIS A 337 20.18 7.22 -11.86
N TRP A 338 20.53 7.84 -12.98
CA TRP A 338 21.51 7.30 -13.93
C TRP A 338 22.94 7.71 -13.52
N HIS A 339 23.84 6.72 -13.41
CA HIS A 339 25.24 6.97 -13.07
C HIS A 339 25.89 7.84 -14.14
N ARG A 340 26.57 8.92 -13.71
CA ARG A 340 27.53 9.65 -14.54
C ARG A 340 28.89 9.05 -14.22
N ASP A 341 29.55 8.47 -15.21
CA ASP A 341 30.96 8.08 -15.04
C ASP A 341 31.75 9.37 -14.79
N GLU A 342 32.50 9.42 -13.67
CA GLU A 342 33.40 10.52 -13.32
C GLU A 342 34.58 10.65 -14.30
#